data_AF-W4VB24-F1
#
_entry.id   AF-W4VB24-F1
#
_cell.length_a   1.000
_cell.length_b   1.000
_cell.length_c   1.000
_cell.angle_alpha   90.00
_cell.angle_beta   90.00
_cell.angle_gamma   90.00
#
_symmetry.space_group_name_H-M   'P 1'
#
loop_
_entity.id
_entity.type
_entity.pdbx_description
1 polymer ?
#
loop_
_entity_poly.entity_id
_entity_poly.type
_entity_poly.pdbx_seq_one_letter_code
_entity_poly.pdbx_strand_id
1 'polypeptide(L)'
;MNAKEETCFIFGHSTFLIACIMINSSIVFASSGVLKEGMSGSQVTALQKDLNTLGYLDVSPTGYYGSLTTAAVKKLQKNHGLKDDGIAGPNTFSLIKKLINERTASRSSGSTALKEGMSGSSVTALQKDLKALGYLNVEPTGYYGSLTKEAVKKLQAKHGLQQDGIAGTNTLALIDRLMGRSGSSASQLSTAATRGGIEKNNYLYSWFGNAENIFKKGDTAQVYDIKTGRTFNIKRTYGYNHADCETLTAKDTEIMLSIYGGSWSWERRPIIITVNGRKMAASMAGMPHAGVDSAPAEAYVKSRSGGYGAGDNLDAVKNNNMNGVFDIHFLNSKTHGTNKVDSNHQKAVKEAAEWASKNNF
;
A
#
# COMPACT_ATOMS: atom_id res chain seq x y z
N MET A 1 96.77 6.89 -16.40
CA MET A 1 96.95 6.85 -14.93
C MET A 1 95.91 7.77 -14.31
N ASN A 2 95.09 7.22 -13.41
CA ASN A 2 94.24 7.88 -12.39
C ASN A 2 93.30 9.00 -12.88
N ALA A 3 91.99 8.77 -13.04
CA ALA A 3 90.96 8.60 -12.00
C ALA A 3 90.63 9.89 -11.22
N LYS A 4 89.32 10.06 -10.96
CA LYS A 4 88.58 11.14 -10.28
C LYS A 4 88.02 12.17 -11.28
N GLU A 5 86.72 12.49 -11.33
CA GLU A 5 85.70 12.50 -10.29
C GLU A 5 84.33 12.03 -10.81
N GLU A 6 83.66 11.24 -9.99
CA GLU A 6 82.28 10.80 -10.13
C GLU A 6 81.34 11.97 -9.79
N THR A 7 80.41 12.29 -10.70
CA THR A 7 79.21 13.07 -10.38
C THR A 7 78.00 12.15 -10.53
N CYS A 8 77.80 11.31 -9.51
CA CYS A 8 76.61 10.48 -9.36
C CYS A 8 75.48 11.36 -8.82
N PHE A 9 74.57 11.78 -9.70
CA PHE A 9 73.34 12.46 -9.33
C PHE A 9 72.49 11.54 -8.45
N ILE A 10 72.46 11.86 -7.16
CA ILE A 10 71.48 11.32 -6.21
C ILE A 10 70.11 11.87 -6.62
N PHE A 11 69.38 11.15 -7.47
CA PHE A 11 67.94 11.32 -7.57
C PHE A 11 67.34 10.80 -6.27
N GLY A 12 66.98 11.75 -5.39
CA GLY A 12 66.19 11.48 -4.20
C GLY A 12 64.95 10.68 -4.61
N HIS A 13 64.85 9.47 -4.07
CA HIS A 13 63.64 8.67 -4.10
C HIS A 13 62.58 9.43 -3.31
N SER A 14 61.85 10.30 -4.00
CA SER A 14 60.60 10.85 -3.50
C SER A 14 59.65 9.67 -3.41
N THR A 15 59.57 9.10 -2.21
CA THR A 15 58.50 8.20 -1.78
C THR A 15 57.21 9.01 -1.81
N PHE A 16 56.66 9.16 -3.00
CA PHE A 16 55.30 9.64 -3.19
C PHE A 16 54.40 8.54 -2.63
N LEU A 17 53.99 8.74 -1.38
CA LEU A 17 52.91 8.01 -0.75
C LEU A 17 51.73 8.09 -1.73
N ILE A 18 51.48 7.00 -2.47
CA ILE A 18 50.22 6.82 -3.19
C ILE A 18 49.17 6.65 -2.09
N ALA A 19 48.66 7.78 -1.61
CA ALA A 19 47.37 7.83 -0.99
C ALA A 19 46.37 7.49 -2.10
N CYS A 20 46.12 6.20 -2.29
CA CYS A 20 44.90 5.72 -2.92
C CYS A 20 43.75 6.22 -2.04
N ILE A 21 43.33 7.46 -2.26
CA ILE A 21 42.03 7.92 -1.82
C ILE A 21 41.05 7.07 -2.64
N MET A 22 40.60 5.98 -2.05
CA MET A 22 39.39 5.29 -2.45
C MET A 22 38.24 6.27 -2.23
N ILE A 23 38.10 7.25 -3.13
CA ILE A 23 36.88 8.04 -3.22
C ILE A 23 35.84 7.07 -3.76
N ASN A 24 35.21 6.36 -2.84
CA ASN A 24 34.00 5.60 -3.11
C ASN A 24 32.85 6.61 -3.25
N SER A 25 32.97 7.48 -4.27
CA SER A 25 31.95 8.45 -4.65
C SER A 25 31.19 7.90 -5.84
N SER A 26 30.30 6.97 -5.54
CA SER A 26 29.12 6.72 -6.36
C SER A 26 27.91 6.63 -5.46
N ILE A 27 27.72 7.65 -4.62
CA ILE A 27 26.37 8.03 -4.23
C ILE A 27 25.84 8.87 -5.40
N VAL A 28 25.45 8.18 -6.47
CA VAL A 28 24.55 8.75 -7.45
C VAL A 28 23.21 8.86 -6.72
N PHE A 29 22.93 10.02 -6.16
CA PHE A 29 21.58 10.38 -5.78
C PHE A 29 20.73 10.25 -7.04
N ALA A 30 19.91 9.20 -7.11
CA ALA A 30 18.93 8.98 -8.16
C ALA A 30 17.82 10.04 -8.01
N SER A 31 18.11 11.25 -8.49
CA SER A 31 17.14 12.32 -8.71
C SER A 31 16.56 12.29 -10.13
N SER A 32 16.60 11.14 -10.80
CA SER A 32 15.85 10.92 -12.03
C SER A 32 15.20 9.54 -11.93
N GLY A 33 13.91 9.42 -12.27
CA GLY A 33 13.16 8.17 -12.24
C GLY A 33 13.62 7.15 -13.30
N VAL A 34 14.92 6.88 -13.37
CA VAL A 34 15.60 5.99 -14.30
C VAL A 34 16.45 4.99 -13.51
N LEU A 35 16.31 3.70 -13.81
CA LEU A 35 17.16 2.64 -13.27
C LEU A 35 17.98 1.99 -14.39
N LYS A 36 19.26 1.72 -14.12
CA LYS A 36 20.21 1.12 -15.06
C LYS A 36 21.24 0.25 -14.34
N GLU A 37 22.05 -0.47 -15.12
CA GLU A 37 23.09 -1.36 -14.61
C GLU A 37 24.03 -0.69 -13.61
N GLY A 38 24.38 -1.42 -12.55
CA GLY A 38 25.19 -0.96 -11.43
C GLY A 38 24.40 -0.26 -10.31
N MET A 39 23.14 0.14 -10.54
CA MET A 39 22.31 0.74 -9.49
C MET A 39 21.84 -0.31 -8.48
N SER A 40 21.68 0.11 -7.22
CA SER A 40 21.16 -0.72 -6.14
C SER A 40 20.07 0.01 -5.35
N GLY A 41 19.15 -0.74 -4.74
CA GLY A 41 18.20 -0.20 -3.77
C GLY A 41 16.78 -0.75 -3.91
N SER A 42 15.87 -0.17 -3.12
CA SER A 42 14.46 -0.59 -3.07
C SER A 42 13.74 -0.42 -4.41
N GLN A 43 14.10 0.60 -5.19
CA GLN A 43 13.54 0.85 -6.53
C GLN A 43 13.94 -0.27 -7.52
N VAL A 44 15.19 -0.73 -7.47
CA VAL A 44 15.67 -1.87 -8.27
C VAL A 44 14.98 -3.16 -7.84
N THR A 45 14.79 -3.34 -6.53
CA THR A 45 14.04 -4.48 -5.99
C THR A 45 12.59 -4.50 -6.52
N ALA A 46 11.94 -3.34 -6.59
CA ALA A 46 10.58 -3.22 -7.11
C ALA A 46 10.52 -3.58 -8.62
N LEU A 47 11.44 -3.04 -9.42
CA LEU A 47 11.56 -3.38 -10.84
C LEU A 47 11.75 -4.89 -11.06
N GLN A 48 12.64 -5.53 -10.30
CA GLN A 48 12.89 -6.97 -10.41
C GLN A 48 11.65 -7.80 -10.05
N LYS A 49 10.84 -7.36 -9.08
CA LYS A 49 9.56 -8.01 -8.75
C LYS A 49 8.55 -7.89 -9.88
N ASP A 50 8.46 -6.72 -10.52
CA ASP A 50 7.55 -6.52 -11.64
C ASP A 50 7.98 -7.35 -12.87
N LEU A 51 9.28 -7.42 -13.16
CA LEU A 51 9.82 -8.26 -14.25
C LEU A 51 9.60 -9.76 -13.99
N ASN A 52 9.77 -10.23 -12.75
CA ASN A 52 9.39 -11.59 -12.34
C ASN A 52 7.89 -11.82 -12.56
N THR A 53 7.07 -10.85 -12.17
CA THR A 53 5.61 -10.91 -12.32
C THR A 53 5.21 -11.04 -13.79
N LEU A 54 5.87 -10.30 -14.68
CA LEU A 54 5.62 -10.34 -16.12
C LEU A 54 6.31 -11.52 -16.82
N GLY A 55 7.08 -12.36 -16.11
CA GLY A 55 7.77 -13.53 -16.67
C GLY A 55 9.04 -13.21 -17.47
N TYR A 56 9.63 -12.03 -17.24
CA TYR A 56 10.86 -11.58 -17.91
C TYR A 56 12.13 -11.81 -17.10
N LEU A 57 12.00 -12.01 -15.78
CA LEU A 57 13.07 -12.37 -14.87
C LEU A 57 12.68 -13.66 -14.15
N ASP A 58 13.63 -14.55 -13.89
CA ASP A 58 13.40 -15.84 -13.20
C ASP A 58 14.46 -16.04 -12.10
N VAL A 59 14.67 -14.98 -11.32
CA VAL A 59 15.59 -14.98 -10.18
C VAL A 59 15.03 -14.11 -9.06
N SER A 60 15.36 -14.45 -7.82
CA SER A 60 14.98 -13.68 -6.64
C SER A 60 15.48 -12.23 -6.73
N PRO A 61 14.64 -11.23 -6.43
CA PRO A 61 15.05 -9.83 -6.40
C PRO A 61 16.19 -9.61 -5.41
N THR A 62 17.35 -9.19 -5.91
CA THR A 62 18.54 -8.90 -5.10
C THR A 62 18.61 -7.44 -4.68
N GLY A 63 17.85 -6.57 -5.35
CA GLY A 63 17.98 -5.13 -5.23
C GLY A 63 19.21 -4.56 -5.93
N TYR A 64 19.98 -5.38 -6.66
CA TYR A 64 21.11 -4.95 -7.50
C TYR A 64 20.78 -5.11 -8.99
N TYR A 65 20.95 -4.06 -9.76
CA TYR A 65 20.66 -4.03 -11.19
C TYR A 65 21.89 -4.56 -11.94
N GLY A 66 22.04 -5.88 -11.95
CA GLY A 66 23.11 -6.57 -12.68
C GLY A 66 22.68 -7.07 -14.07
N SER A 67 23.56 -7.83 -14.71
CA SER A 67 23.40 -8.35 -16.08
C SER A 67 22.07 -9.09 -16.32
N LEU A 68 21.57 -9.86 -15.35
CA LEU A 68 20.27 -10.55 -15.45
C LEU A 68 19.09 -9.57 -15.50
N THR A 69 19.14 -8.49 -14.72
CA THR A 69 18.10 -7.46 -14.73
C THR A 69 18.16 -6.65 -16.02
N THR A 70 19.37 -6.31 -16.49
CA THR A 70 19.59 -5.68 -17.80
C THR A 70 19.00 -6.52 -18.92
N ALA A 71 19.28 -7.83 -18.95
CA ALA A 71 18.75 -8.74 -19.96
C ALA A 71 17.21 -8.84 -19.92
N ALA A 72 16.61 -8.90 -18.72
CA ALA A 72 15.16 -8.93 -18.54
C ALA A 72 14.49 -7.64 -19.07
N VAL A 73 15.06 -6.47 -18.76
CA VAL A 73 14.56 -5.19 -19.26
C VAL A 73 14.69 -5.07 -20.77
N LYS A 74 15.84 -5.47 -21.35
CA LYS A 74 16.01 -5.51 -22.81
C LYS A 74 15.00 -6.41 -23.49
N LYS A 75 14.74 -7.59 -22.92
CA LYS A 75 13.75 -8.55 -23.43
C LYS A 75 12.34 -7.96 -23.40
N LEU A 76 11.96 -7.31 -22.30
CA LEU A 76 10.68 -6.61 -22.18
C LEU A 76 10.57 -5.48 -23.23
N GLN A 77 11.56 -4.62 -23.31
CA GLN A 77 11.59 -3.50 -24.26
C GLN A 77 11.44 -4.00 -25.69
N LYS A 78 12.23 -4.99 -26.09
CA LYS A 78 12.20 -5.61 -27.42
C LYS A 78 10.82 -6.21 -27.75
N ASN A 79 10.23 -6.95 -26.82
CA ASN A 79 8.93 -7.60 -27.02
C ASN A 79 7.77 -6.61 -27.23
N HIS A 80 7.93 -5.38 -26.75
CA HIS A 80 6.88 -4.35 -26.78
C HIS A 80 7.28 -3.11 -27.61
N GLY A 81 8.28 -3.23 -28.48
CA GLY A 81 8.65 -2.21 -29.46
C GLY A 81 9.30 -0.96 -28.87
N LEU A 82 9.87 -1.03 -27.67
CA LEU A 82 10.71 0.03 -27.11
C LEU A 82 12.18 -0.18 -27.52
N LYS A 83 12.98 0.88 -27.43
CA LYS A 83 14.45 0.78 -27.54
C LYS A 83 14.97 -0.19 -26.48
N ASP A 84 15.72 -1.21 -26.89
CA ASP A 84 16.25 -2.30 -26.05
C ASP A 84 17.61 -1.96 -25.42
N ASP A 85 17.71 -0.76 -24.86
CA ASP A 85 18.93 -0.27 -24.23
C ASP A 85 19.19 -0.86 -22.83
N GLY A 86 18.20 -1.57 -22.26
CA GLY A 86 18.30 -2.17 -20.94
C GLY A 86 18.19 -1.16 -19.81
N ILE A 87 17.73 0.07 -20.09
CA ILE A 87 17.52 1.14 -19.13
C ILE A 87 16.02 1.22 -18.81
N ALA A 88 15.67 1.07 -17.54
CA ALA A 88 14.30 1.29 -17.07
C ALA A 88 14.06 2.79 -16.86
N GLY A 89 13.69 3.48 -17.95
CA GLY A 89 13.24 4.88 -17.93
C GLY A 89 11.70 5.02 -17.90
N PRO A 90 11.17 6.25 -18.02
CA PRO A 90 9.73 6.51 -17.92
C PRO A 90 8.85 5.66 -18.85
N ASN A 91 9.27 5.44 -20.09
CA ASN A 91 8.54 4.60 -21.05
C ASN A 91 8.52 3.13 -20.63
N THR A 92 9.65 2.61 -20.13
CA THR A 92 9.75 1.24 -19.60
C THR A 92 8.85 1.07 -18.37
N PHE A 93 8.85 2.02 -17.43
CA PHE A 93 7.99 1.96 -16.25
C PHE A 93 6.50 2.10 -16.60
N SER A 94 6.15 2.96 -17.55
CA SER A 94 4.77 3.10 -18.04
C SER A 94 4.27 1.79 -18.66
N LEU A 95 5.10 1.13 -19.47
CA LEU A 95 4.81 -0.18 -20.05
C LEU A 95 4.63 -1.24 -18.96
N ILE A 96 5.55 -1.34 -17.99
CA ILE A 96 5.45 -2.29 -16.88
C ILE A 96 4.14 -2.09 -16.12
N LYS A 97 3.80 -0.84 -15.75
CA LYS A 97 2.55 -0.52 -15.06
C LYS A 97 1.33 -0.92 -15.88
N LYS A 98 1.32 -0.65 -17.18
CA LYS A 98 0.24 -1.06 -18.10
C LYS A 98 0.08 -2.58 -18.10
N LEU A 99 1.16 -3.34 -18.31
CA LEU A 99 1.10 -4.81 -18.39
C LEU A 99 0.69 -5.46 -17.06
N ILE A 100 1.14 -4.91 -15.93
CA ILE A 100 0.70 -5.34 -14.60
C ILE A 100 -0.80 -5.07 -14.44
N ASN A 101 -1.28 -3.88 -14.85
CA ASN A 101 -2.68 -3.52 -14.79
C ASN A 101 -3.56 -4.37 -15.74
N GLU A 102 -3.08 -4.71 -16.93
CA GLU A 102 -3.79 -5.60 -17.85
C GLU A 102 -3.87 -7.02 -17.31
N ARG A 103 -2.81 -7.50 -16.65
CA ARG A 103 -2.80 -8.79 -15.96
C ARG A 103 -3.73 -8.80 -14.76
N THR A 104 -3.80 -7.73 -13.98
CA THR A 104 -4.75 -7.62 -12.85
C THR A 104 -6.18 -7.42 -13.35
N ALA A 105 -6.39 -6.66 -14.43
CA ALA A 105 -7.69 -6.46 -15.06
C ALA A 105 -8.25 -7.77 -15.66
N SER A 106 -7.40 -8.58 -16.28
CA SER A 106 -7.71 -9.94 -16.75
C SER A 106 -8.09 -10.88 -15.60
N ARG A 107 -7.50 -10.71 -14.41
CA ARG A 107 -7.91 -11.41 -13.17
C ARG A 107 -9.21 -10.84 -12.58
N SER A 108 -9.49 -9.55 -12.75
CA SER A 108 -10.70 -8.88 -12.24
C SER A 108 -11.94 -9.11 -13.12
N SER A 109 -11.75 -9.36 -14.43
CA SER A 109 -12.83 -9.72 -15.36
C SER A 109 -13.26 -11.19 -15.23
N GLY A 110 -12.60 -11.95 -14.35
CA GLY A 110 -12.98 -13.31 -13.96
C GLY A 110 -13.32 -13.37 -12.47
N SER A 111 -14.43 -12.74 -12.07
CA SER A 111 -15.00 -12.79 -10.72
C SER A 111 -15.61 -14.16 -10.37
N THR A 112 -14.90 -15.25 -10.63
CA THR A 112 -15.29 -16.58 -10.16
C THR A 112 -14.12 -17.19 -9.43
N ALA A 113 -14.31 -17.42 -8.12
CA ALA A 113 -13.39 -18.19 -7.31
C ALA A 113 -13.03 -19.49 -8.02
N LEU A 114 -11.73 -19.80 -8.13
CA LEU A 114 -11.30 -21.01 -8.83
C LEU A 114 -11.53 -22.21 -7.92
N LYS A 115 -12.25 -23.21 -8.42
CA LYS A 115 -12.64 -24.41 -7.67
C LYS A 115 -12.51 -25.65 -8.53
N GLU A 116 -12.64 -26.80 -7.89
CA GLU A 116 -12.58 -28.10 -8.54
C GLU A 116 -13.53 -28.19 -9.75
N GLY A 117 -13.03 -28.79 -10.84
CA GLY A 117 -13.74 -28.92 -12.12
C GLY A 117 -13.54 -27.75 -13.09
N MET A 118 -12.98 -26.61 -12.65
CA MET A 118 -12.67 -25.49 -13.53
C MET A 118 -11.42 -25.75 -14.37
N SER A 119 -11.39 -25.18 -15.58
CA SER A 119 -10.24 -25.27 -16.48
C SER A 119 -9.93 -23.92 -17.12
N GLY A 120 -8.68 -23.70 -17.53
CA GLY A 120 -8.27 -22.54 -18.31
C GLY A 120 -7.02 -21.84 -17.78
N SER A 121 -6.66 -20.73 -18.43
CA SER A 121 -5.42 -20.00 -18.15
C SER A 121 -5.30 -19.51 -16.70
N SER A 122 -6.41 -19.14 -16.06
CA SER A 122 -6.42 -18.74 -14.63
C SER A 122 -6.09 -19.91 -13.69
N VAL A 123 -6.52 -21.13 -14.03
CA VAL A 123 -6.16 -22.36 -13.29
C VAL A 123 -4.69 -22.71 -13.51
N THR A 124 -4.19 -22.60 -14.75
CA THR A 124 -2.76 -22.79 -15.04
C THR A 124 -1.89 -21.82 -14.24
N ALA A 125 -2.30 -20.54 -14.13
CA ALA A 125 -1.59 -19.54 -13.35
C ALA A 125 -1.58 -19.89 -11.86
N LEU A 126 -2.74 -20.26 -11.29
CA LEU A 126 -2.85 -20.72 -9.91
C LEU A 126 -1.92 -21.91 -9.63
N GLN A 127 -1.91 -22.92 -10.52
CA GLN A 127 -1.07 -24.10 -10.37
C GLN A 127 0.43 -23.79 -10.43
N LYS A 128 0.85 -22.87 -11.32
CA LYS A 128 2.24 -22.38 -11.37
C LYS A 128 2.64 -21.73 -10.06
N ASP A 129 1.76 -20.92 -9.48
CA ASP A 129 2.02 -20.24 -8.21
C ASP A 129 2.09 -21.23 -7.04
N LEU A 130 1.13 -22.16 -6.96
CA LEU A 130 1.13 -23.22 -5.94
C LEU A 130 2.38 -24.11 -6.05
N LYS A 131 2.85 -24.38 -7.27
CA LYS A 131 4.09 -25.13 -7.51
C LYS A 131 5.32 -24.34 -7.07
N ALA A 132 5.41 -23.06 -7.44
CA ALA A 132 6.50 -22.18 -7.01
C ALA A 132 6.56 -22.02 -5.48
N LEU A 133 5.40 -22.05 -4.82
CA LEU A 133 5.27 -22.01 -3.35
C LEU A 133 5.46 -23.37 -2.68
N GLY A 134 5.68 -24.45 -3.44
CA GLY A 134 5.92 -25.80 -2.93
C GLY A 134 4.68 -26.55 -2.44
N TYR A 135 3.48 -26.10 -2.79
CA TYR A 135 2.21 -26.75 -2.43
C TYR A 135 1.71 -27.75 -3.48
N LEU A 136 2.22 -27.67 -4.73
CA LEU A 136 1.83 -28.53 -5.83
C LEU A 136 3.07 -29.16 -6.50
N ASN A 137 3.12 -30.49 -6.59
CA ASN A 137 4.28 -31.23 -7.10
C ASN A 137 4.07 -31.84 -8.49
N VAL A 138 3.04 -31.40 -9.22
CA VAL A 138 2.72 -31.85 -10.58
C VAL A 138 2.82 -30.70 -11.57
N GLU A 139 2.96 -31.00 -12.86
CA GLU A 139 2.95 -29.96 -13.89
C GLU A 139 1.58 -29.26 -13.98
N PRO A 140 1.55 -27.93 -14.16
CA PRO A 140 0.31 -27.19 -14.39
C PRO A 140 -0.40 -27.68 -15.65
N THR A 141 -1.52 -28.36 -15.47
CA THR A 141 -2.34 -28.89 -16.57
C THR A 141 -3.37 -27.88 -17.08
N GLY A 142 -3.66 -26.85 -16.29
CA GLY A 142 -4.79 -25.94 -16.53
C GLY A 142 -6.15 -26.51 -16.13
N TYR A 143 -6.21 -27.71 -15.55
CA TYR A 143 -7.43 -28.30 -14.97
C TYR A 143 -7.36 -28.34 -13.44
N TYR A 144 -8.37 -27.82 -12.76
CA TYR A 144 -8.45 -27.75 -11.29
C TYR A 144 -9.00 -29.09 -10.78
N GLY A 145 -8.13 -30.10 -10.69
CA GLY A 145 -8.46 -31.42 -10.14
C GLY A 145 -8.20 -31.54 -8.63
N SER A 146 -8.38 -32.74 -8.11
CA SER A 146 -8.18 -33.09 -6.69
C SER A 146 -6.80 -32.67 -6.16
N LEU A 147 -5.73 -32.83 -6.95
CA LEU A 147 -4.38 -32.42 -6.57
C LEU A 147 -4.26 -30.89 -6.39
N THR A 148 -4.94 -30.09 -7.23
CA THR A 148 -4.94 -28.62 -7.10
C THR A 148 -5.77 -28.19 -5.90
N LYS A 149 -6.92 -28.83 -5.66
CA LYS A 149 -7.75 -28.60 -4.47
C LYS A 149 -6.98 -28.88 -3.19
N GLU A 150 -6.30 -30.02 -3.10
CA GLU A 150 -5.49 -30.36 -1.93
C GLU A 150 -4.28 -29.42 -1.75
N ALA A 151 -3.65 -28.97 -2.83
CA ALA A 151 -2.62 -27.93 -2.76
C ALA A 151 -3.17 -26.60 -2.20
N VAL A 152 -4.36 -26.20 -2.63
CA VAL A 152 -5.04 -25.00 -2.10
C VAL A 152 -5.44 -25.19 -0.64
N LYS A 153 -5.99 -26.35 -0.24
CA LYS A 153 -6.30 -26.64 1.16
C LYS A 153 -5.05 -26.65 2.03
N LYS A 154 -3.92 -27.20 1.56
CA LYS A 154 -2.64 -27.17 2.28
C LYS A 154 -2.14 -25.74 2.46
N LEU A 155 -2.23 -24.91 1.42
CA LEU A 155 -1.87 -23.50 1.50
C LEU A 155 -2.80 -22.75 2.46
N GLN A 156 -4.11 -22.96 2.36
CA GLN A 156 -5.11 -22.37 3.26
C GLN A 156 -4.84 -22.77 4.71
N ALA A 157 -4.65 -24.07 4.97
CA ALA A 157 -4.35 -24.60 6.31
C ALA A 157 -3.07 -24.01 6.90
N LYS A 158 -1.98 -23.98 6.12
CA LYS A 158 -0.69 -23.45 6.56
C LYS A 158 -0.72 -21.95 6.85
N HIS A 159 -1.65 -21.22 6.25
CA HIS A 159 -1.76 -19.76 6.39
C HIS A 159 -3.06 -19.29 7.07
N GLY A 160 -3.79 -20.20 7.75
CA GLY A 160 -4.93 -19.85 8.58
C GLY A 160 -6.17 -19.38 7.83
N LEU A 161 -6.35 -19.79 6.57
CA LEU A 161 -7.59 -19.57 5.81
C LEU A 161 -8.55 -20.76 5.97
N GLN A 162 -9.83 -20.54 5.64
CA GLN A 162 -10.82 -21.61 5.51
C GLN A 162 -10.32 -22.66 4.51
N GLN A 163 -10.28 -23.92 4.92
CA GLN A 163 -9.72 -25.04 4.14
C GLN A 163 -10.77 -25.64 3.20
N ASP A 164 -11.45 -24.80 2.43
CA ASP A 164 -12.51 -25.21 1.49
C ASP A 164 -11.96 -25.71 0.14
N GLY A 165 -10.67 -25.48 -0.12
CA GLY A 165 -10.02 -25.83 -1.39
C GLY A 165 -10.45 -24.96 -2.56
N ILE A 166 -11.06 -23.80 -2.29
CA ILE A 166 -11.50 -22.81 -3.28
C ILE A 166 -10.48 -21.66 -3.29
N ALA A 167 -9.86 -21.40 -4.43
CA ALA A 167 -9.02 -20.21 -4.62
C ALA A 167 -9.89 -18.98 -4.92
N GLY A 168 -10.58 -18.52 -3.88
CA GLY A 168 -11.31 -17.25 -3.86
C GLY A 168 -10.39 -16.07 -3.58
N THR A 169 -10.97 -14.88 -3.41
CA THR A 169 -10.25 -13.60 -3.25
C THR A 169 -9.16 -13.67 -2.18
N ASN A 170 -9.44 -14.22 -1.00
CA ASN A 170 -8.47 -14.29 0.10
C ASN A 170 -7.29 -15.23 -0.20
N THR A 171 -7.58 -16.37 -0.83
CA THR A 171 -6.56 -17.34 -1.24
C THR A 171 -5.68 -16.78 -2.35
N LEU A 172 -6.28 -16.14 -3.36
CA LEU A 172 -5.54 -15.52 -4.46
C LEU A 172 -4.68 -14.34 -3.96
N ALA A 173 -5.21 -13.51 -3.07
CA ALA A 173 -4.45 -12.42 -2.44
C ALA A 173 -3.28 -12.94 -1.58
N LEU A 174 -3.50 -14.03 -0.84
CA LEU A 174 -2.42 -14.70 -0.10
C LEU A 174 -1.34 -15.21 -1.05
N ILE A 175 -1.73 -15.86 -2.15
CA ILE A 175 -0.77 -16.33 -3.17
C ILE A 175 0.01 -15.15 -3.75
N ASP A 176 -0.64 -14.05 -4.10
CA ASP A 176 0.04 -12.86 -4.62
C ASP A 176 1.00 -12.23 -3.59
N ARG A 177 0.68 -12.30 -2.29
CA ARG A 177 1.58 -11.91 -1.21
C ARG A 177 2.80 -12.84 -1.11
N LEU A 178 2.58 -14.14 -1.11
CA LEU A 178 3.65 -15.14 -0.98
C LEU A 178 4.57 -15.15 -2.22
N MET A 179 4.02 -14.86 -3.39
CA MET A 179 4.77 -14.69 -4.65
C MET A 179 5.49 -13.33 -4.73
N GLY A 180 5.35 -12.46 -3.73
CA GLY A 180 5.98 -11.13 -3.72
C GLY A 180 5.44 -10.18 -4.79
N ARG A 181 4.28 -10.49 -5.39
CA ARG A 181 3.58 -9.72 -6.44
C ARG A 181 2.79 -8.54 -5.88
N SER A 182 2.67 -8.49 -4.56
CA SER A 182 2.18 -7.30 -3.87
C SER A 182 3.31 -6.27 -3.76
N GLY A 183 3.26 -5.22 -4.58
CA GLY A 183 4.03 -4.00 -4.35
C GLY A 183 3.79 -3.54 -2.90
N SER A 184 4.84 -3.64 -2.09
CA SER A 184 4.87 -3.29 -0.66
C SER A 184 3.75 -3.90 0.19
N SER A 185 3.78 -5.22 0.37
CA SER A 185 3.09 -5.89 1.49
C SER A 185 3.99 -6.96 2.10
N ALA A 186 4.75 -6.56 3.13
CA ALA A 186 5.48 -7.42 4.06
C ALA A 186 5.65 -6.59 5.35
N SER A 187 5.48 -7.06 6.59
CA SER A 187 5.41 -8.40 7.19
C SER A 187 4.99 -8.21 8.68
N GLN A 188 4.49 -9.13 9.52
CA GLN A 188 4.43 -10.60 9.53
C GLN A 188 3.15 -11.11 10.24
N LEU A 189 2.56 -12.17 9.68
CA LEU A 189 1.91 -13.22 10.46
C LEU A 189 2.99 -14.19 10.94
N SER A 190 3.04 -14.46 12.25
CA SER A 190 3.56 -15.71 12.80
C SER A 190 2.49 -16.36 13.70
N THR A 191 2.12 -17.57 13.29
CA THR A 191 1.84 -18.76 14.11
C THR A 191 0.77 -18.70 15.21
N ALA A 192 -0.38 -19.36 14.96
CA ALA A 192 -1.30 -19.81 15.99
C ALA A 192 -1.19 -21.34 16.15
N ALA A 193 -0.52 -21.75 17.22
CA ALA A 193 -0.85 -22.95 17.97
C ALA A 193 -0.51 -22.67 19.43
N THR A 194 -1.49 -22.19 20.21
CA THR A 194 -1.69 -22.53 21.63
C THR A 194 -3.06 -22.00 22.05
N ARG A 195 -3.87 -22.92 22.58
CA ARG A 195 -5.14 -22.69 23.25
C ARG A 195 -4.86 -21.83 24.51
N GLY A 196 -5.43 -20.63 24.59
CA GLY A 196 -5.33 -19.75 25.76
C GLY A 196 -4.32 -18.60 25.59
N GLY A 197 -4.73 -17.54 24.89
CA GLY A 197 -3.97 -16.30 24.75
C GLY A 197 -4.62 -15.39 23.71
N ILE A 198 -5.04 -14.20 24.14
CA ILE A 198 -5.76 -13.17 23.38
C ILE A 198 -5.13 -12.95 21.99
N GLU A 199 -5.91 -13.16 20.92
CA GLU A 199 -5.50 -12.79 19.56
C GLU A 199 -5.19 -11.29 19.52
N LYS A 200 -4.06 -10.93 18.92
CA LYS A 200 -3.65 -9.53 18.79
C LYS A 200 -4.62 -8.80 17.86
N ASN A 201 -5.63 -8.15 18.43
CA ASN A 201 -6.63 -7.35 17.72
C ASN A 201 -5.93 -6.30 16.82
N ASN A 202 -5.80 -6.58 15.52
CA ASN A 202 -5.14 -5.65 14.61
C ASN A 202 -6.15 -4.60 14.12
N TYR A 203 -6.22 -3.47 14.81
CA TYR A 203 -7.06 -2.33 14.47
C TYR A 203 -6.53 -1.50 13.30
N LEU A 204 -5.34 -1.79 12.76
CA LEU A 204 -4.68 -0.95 11.76
C LEU A 204 -5.05 -1.36 10.33
N TYR A 205 -5.81 -0.50 9.64
CA TYR A 205 -6.22 -0.72 8.26
C TYR A 205 -5.62 0.35 7.33
N SER A 206 -4.97 -0.10 6.25
CA SER A 206 -4.61 0.80 5.14
C SER A 206 -5.88 1.34 4.50
N TRP A 207 -5.90 2.60 4.11
CA TRP A 207 -7.03 3.21 3.42
C TRP A 207 -7.33 2.49 2.11
N PHE A 208 -6.37 2.58 1.19
CA PHE A 208 -6.47 1.99 -0.14
C PHE A 208 -6.51 0.46 -0.04
N GLY A 209 -7.53 -0.13 -0.66
CA GLY A 209 -7.78 -1.57 -0.73
C GLY A 209 -8.34 -2.21 0.55
N ASN A 210 -8.46 -1.49 1.67
CA ASN A 210 -8.98 -2.07 2.92
C ASN A 210 -10.06 -1.21 3.58
N ALA A 211 -9.71 -0.13 4.31
CA ALA A 211 -10.68 0.63 5.08
C ALA A 211 -11.77 1.25 4.18
N GLU A 212 -11.43 1.68 2.97
CA GLU A 212 -12.40 2.23 2.01
C GLU A 212 -13.46 1.23 1.54
N ASN A 213 -13.14 -0.08 1.60
CA ASN A 213 -14.03 -1.18 1.25
C ASN A 213 -14.91 -1.64 2.42
N ILE A 214 -14.47 -1.33 3.65
CA ILE A 214 -15.19 -1.67 4.89
C ILE A 214 -16.15 -0.54 5.26
N PHE A 215 -15.71 0.71 5.16
CA PHE A 215 -16.50 1.89 5.46
C PHE A 215 -16.82 2.63 4.16
N LYS A 216 -17.86 2.19 3.43
CA LYS A 216 -18.22 2.69 2.10
C LYS A 216 -18.98 4.01 2.20
N LYS A 217 -19.02 4.78 1.11
CA LYS A 217 -19.91 5.95 1.02
C LYS A 217 -21.36 5.49 1.20
N GLY A 218 -22.10 6.21 2.04
CA GLY A 218 -23.44 5.84 2.48
C GLY A 218 -23.49 5.12 3.82
N ASP A 219 -22.40 4.47 4.24
CA ASP A 219 -22.36 3.75 5.51
C ASP A 219 -22.36 4.71 6.70
N THR A 220 -23.02 4.27 7.77
CA THR A 220 -22.94 4.91 9.09
C THR A 220 -21.89 4.23 9.95
N ALA A 221 -21.27 5.00 10.85
CA ALA A 221 -20.30 4.47 11.80
C ALA A 221 -20.43 5.15 13.16
N GLN A 222 -19.97 4.47 14.21
CA GLN A 222 -19.75 5.08 15.52
C GLN A 222 -18.27 5.46 15.65
N VAL A 223 -18.03 6.70 16.05
CA VAL A 223 -16.72 7.22 16.46
C VAL A 223 -16.57 7.08 17.97
N TYR A 224 -15.40 6.66 18.42
CA TYR A 224 -14.96 6.73 19.82
C TYR A 224 -13.64 7.50 19.89
N ASP A 225 -13.64 8.67 20.54
CA ASP A 225 -12.42 9.48 20.76
C ASP A 225 -11.67 8.98 21.99
N ILE A 226 -10.48 8.39 21.80
CA ILE A 226 -9.79 7.69 22.89
C ILE A 226 -9.30 8.64 23.99
N LYS A 227 -9.15 9.93 23.67
CA LYS A 227 -8.67 10.94 24.61
C LYS A 227 -9.77 11.39 25.58
N THR A 228 -11.02 11.45 25.13
CA THR A 228 -12.16 11.93 25.93
C THR A 228 -13.12 10.82 26.36
N GLY A 229 -13.05 9.65 25.72
CA GLY A 229 -14.00 8.54 25.94
C GLY A 229 -15.40 8.80 25.38
N ARG A 230 -15.60 9.88 24.62
CA ARG A 230 -16.90 10.23 24.04
C ARG A 230 -17.15 9.49 22.73
N THR A 231 -18.42 9.17 22.49
CA THR A 231 -18.89 8.53 21.26
C THR A 231 -19.94 9.36 20.56
N PHE A 232 -19.92 9.33 19.23
CA PHE A 232 -20.95 9.94 18.39
C PHE A 232 -21.05 9.19 17.07
N ASN A 233 -22.16 9.36 16.36
CA ASN A 233 -22.42 8.69 15.10
C ASN A 233 -22.18 9.61 13.91
N ILE A 234 -21.72 9.00 12.82
CA ILE A 234 -21.35 9.68 11.58
C ILE A 234 -21.88 8.91 10.39
N LYS A 235 -21.91 9.57 9.23
CA LYS A 235 -22.09 8.96 7.92
C LYS A 235 -20.91 9.33 7.03
N ARG A 236 -20.35 8.35 6.30
CA ARG A 236 -19.43 8.67 5.20
C ARG A 236 -20.25 9.12 4.01
N THR A 237 -20.06 10.37 3.58
CA THR A 237 -20.85 10.95 2.49
C THR A 237 -20.01 11.09 1.23
N TYR A 238 -18.76 11.53 1.35
CA TYR A 238 -17.86 11.75 0.23
C TYR A 238 -16.48 11.08 0.44
N GLY A 239 -15.42 11.66 -0.14
CA GLY A 239 -14.05 11.21 0.05
C GLY A 239 -13.54 10.17 -0.95
N TYR A 240 -12.31 10.37 -1.39
CA TYR A 240 -11.56 9.45 -2.26
C TYR A 240 -10.21 9.06 -1.63
N ASN A 241 -9.41 10.05 -1.24
CA ASN A 241 -8.09 9.84 -0.62
C ASN A 241 -8.17 9.48 0.88
N HIS A 242 -9.31 9.75 1.49
CA HIS A 242 -9.72 9.44 2.85
C HIS A 242 -11.26 9.47 2.92
N ALA A 243 -11.84 9.28 4.10
CA ALA A 243 -13.29 9.33 4.28
C ALA A 243 -13.73 10.75 4.68
N ASP A 244 -14.48 11.40 3.80
CA ASP A 244 -15.19 12.64 4.13
C ASP A 244 -16.51 12.25 4.79
N CYS A 245 -16.70 12.73 6.02
CA CYS A 245 -17.79 12.29 6.87
C CYS A 245 -18.60 13.48 7.40
N GLU A 246 -19.83 13.19 7.77
CA GLU A 246 -20.73 14.13 8.44
C GLU A 246 -21.26 13.50 9.72
N THR A 247 -21.46 14.31 10.76
CA THR A 247 -22.17 13.89 11.97
C THR A 247 -23.60 13.52 11.62
N LEU A 248 -24.12 12.46 12.21
CA LEU A 248 -25.42 11.90 11.80
C LEU A 248 -26.60 12.76 12.28
N THR A 249 -26.44 13.44 13.41
CA THR A 249 -27.48 14.29 14.03
C THR A 249 -26.88 15.55 14.64
N ALA A 250 -27.72 16.55 14.95
CA ALA A 250 -27.32 17.72 15.72
C ALA A 250 -26.72 17.36 17.09
N LYS A 251 -27.17 16.26 17.71
CA LYS A 251 -26.61 15.80 18.97
C LYS A 251 -25.19 15.26 18.81
N ASP A 252 -24.93 14.55 17.72
CA ASP A 252 -23.59 14.06 17.39
C ASP A 252 -22.62 15.23 17.14
N THR A 253 -23.10 16.29 16.50
CA THR A 253 -22.37 17.56 16.32
C THR A 253 -22.00 18.22 17.64
N GLU A 254 -22.93 18.32 18.59
CA GLU A 254 -22.64 18.83 19.93
C GLU A 254 -21.55 18.02 20.65
N ILE A 255 -21.61 16.68 20.54
CA ILE A 255 -20.61 15.80 21.13
C ILE A 255 -19.24 16.04 20.47
N MET A 256 -19.19 16.10 19.13
CA MET A 256 -17.97 16.37 18.38
C MET A 256 -17.36 17.73 18.76
N LEU A 257 -18.17 18.78 18.88
CA LEU A 257 -17.71 20.09 19.38
C LEU A 257 -17.11 19.96 20.80
N SER A 258 -17.77 19.23 21.70
CA SER A 258 -17.26 19.03 23.07
C SER A 258 -15.92 18.28 23.13
N ILE A 259 -15.63 17.42 22.14
CA ILE A 259 -14.33 16.73 22.01
C ILE A 259 -13.21 17.72 21.69
N TYR A 260 -13.53 18.78 20.93
CA TYR A 260 -12.61 19.85 20.55
C TYR A 260 -12.72 21.11 21.42
N GLY A 261 -13.27 20.99 22.63
CA GLY A 261 -13.34 22.10 23.59
C GLY A 261 -14.36 23.18 23.23
N GLY A 262 -15.39 22.83 22.45
CA GLY A 262 -16.48 23.72 22.06
C GLY A 262 -16.29 24.43 20.71
N SER A 263 -15.19 24.17 20.01
CA SER A 263 -14.86 24.82 18.74
C SER A 263 -14.40 23.82 17.68
N TRP A 264 -14.64 24.12 16.40
CA TRP A 264 -14.10 23.33 15.29
C TRP A 264 -12.59 23.41 15.22
N SER A 265 -11.93 22.30 14.88
CA SER A 265 -10.47 22.23 14.90
C SER A 265 -9.90 21.21 13.92
N TRP A 266 -8.77 21.57 13.31
CA TRP A 266 -7.95 20.67 12.51
C TRP A 266 -7.05 19.76 13.36
N GLU A 267 -7.11 19.80 14.70
CA GLU A 267 -6.30 18.91 15.55
C GLU A 267 -6.56 17.44 15.18
N ARG A 268 -5.47 16.69 14.94
CA ARG A 268 -5.51 15.26 14.61
C ARG A 268 -5.77 14.50 15.89
N ARG A 269 -6.95 13.89 15.98
CA ARG A 269 -7.34 13.11 17.15
C ARG A 269 -7.29 11.62 16.83
N PRO A 270 -6.70 10.80 17.71
CA PRO A 270 -6.73 9.35 17.60
C PRO A 270 -8.12 8.83 17.98
N ILE A 271 -8.74 8.07 17.09
CA ILE A 271 -10.11 7.59 17.27
C ILE A 271 -10.26 6.12 16.87
N ILE A 272 -11.30 5.47 17.39
CA ILE A 272 -11.76 4.16 16.90
C ILE A 272 -13.07 4.37 16.15
N ILE A 273 -13.12 3.84 14.93
CA ILE A 273 -14.33 3.77 14.10
C ILE A 273 -14.90 2.37 14.19
N THR A 274 -16.20 2.25 14.46
CA THR A 274 -16.94 0.99 14.43
C THR A 274 -17.94 1.00 13.27
N VAL A 275 -17.74 0.11 12.30
CA VAL A 275 -18.63 -0.11 11.15
C VAL A 275 -19.07 -1.56 11.14
N ASN A 276 -20.38 -1.82 11.19
CA ASN A 276 -20.93 -3.18 11.17
C ASN A 276 -20.25 -4.13 12.19
N GLY A 277 -20.01 -3.63 13.41
CA GLY A 277 -19.32 -4.36 14.47
C GLY A 277 -17.79 -4.47 14.32
N ARG A 278 -17.22 -4.06 13.18
CA ARG A 278 -15.78 -4.03 12.96
C ARG A 278 -15.16 -2.72 13.44
N LYS A 279 -14.22 -2.83 14.38
CA LYS A 279 -13.46 -1.72 14.94
C LYS A 279 -12.17 -1.47 14.15
N MET A 280 -11.90 -0.22 13.83
CA MET A 280 -10.74 0.22 13.07
C MET A 280 -10.14 1.48 13.71
N ALA A 281 -8.82 1.50 13.87
CA ALA A 281 -8.09 2.67 14.29
C ALA A 281 -8.03 3.69 13.15
N ALA A 282 -8.34 4.93 13.47
CA ALA A 282 -8.36 6.03 12.53
C ALA A 282 -7.86 7.32 13.21
N SER A 283 -7.79 8.39 12.44
CA SER A 283 -7.56 9.74 12.93
C SER A 283 -8.64 10.66 12.39
N MET A 284 -9.15 11.53 13.26
CA MET A 284 -10.15 12.54 12.92
C MET A 284 -9.52 13.94 12.91
N ALA A 285 -9.88 14.76 11.93
CA ALA A 285 -9.76 16.22 12.00
C ALA A 285 -11.16 16.81 11.89
N GLY A 286 -11.59 17.53 12.93
CA GLY A 286 -12.98 17.88 13.12
C GLY A 286 -13.38 19.27 12.63
N MET A 287 -12.68 19.84 11.64
CA MET A 287 -13.09 21.09 11.01
C MET A 287 -14.05 20.79 9.86
N PRO A 288 -15.33 21.17 9.94
CA PRO A 288 -16.25 21.05 8.82
C PRO A 288 -15.84 21.97 7.67
N HIS A 289 -15.92 21.47 6.45
CA HIS A 289 -15.53 22.22 5.26
C HIS A 289 -16.28 21.77 3.99
N ALA A 290 -16.22 22.60 2.96
CA ALA A 290 -16.78 22.33 1.64
C ALA A 290 -18.30 22.15 1.57
N GLY A 291 -19.06 22.62 2.57
CA GLY A 291 -20.53 22.53 2.52
C GLY A 291 -21.29 23.59 3.32
N VAL A 292 -22.61 23.52 3.25
CA VAL A 292 -23.60 24.42 3.85
C VAL A 292 -24.84 23.58 4.18
N ASP A 293 -25.19 23.51 5.47
CA ASP A 293 -26.26 22.64 5.98
C ASP A 293 -27.62 23.08 5.42
N SER A 294 -27.85 24.40 5.37
CA SER A 294 -29.10 25.00 4.90
C SER A 294 -29.35 24.87 3.38
N ALA A 295 -28.38 24.38 2.61
CA ALA A 295 -28.51 24.16 1.17
C ALA A 295 -28.70 22.68 0.83
N PRO A 296 -29.38 22.35 -0.29
CA PRO A 296 -29.47 20.97 -0.77
C PRO A 296 -28.09 20.38 -1.07
N ALA A 297 -27.92 19.08 -0.84
CA ALA A 297 -26.71 18.36 -1.20
C ALA A 297 -26.43 18.47 -2.70
N GLU A 298 -25.15 18.56 -3.08
CA GLU A 298 -24.67 18.65 -4.48
C GLU A 298 -25.14 19.91 -5.25
N ALA A 299 -25.97 20.77 -4.65
CA ALA A 299 -26.32 22.05 -5.24
C ALA A 299 -25.10 22.98 -5.30
N TYR A 300 -25.00 23.77 -6.36
CA TYR A 300 -23.98 24.80 -6.44
C TYR A 300 -24.27 25.93 -5.45
N VAL A 301 -23.31 26.23 -4.58
CA VAL A 301 -23.39 27.34 -3.61
C VAL A 301 -22.22 28.30 -3.79
N LYS A 302 -22.47 29.59 -3.53
CA LYS A 302 -21.48 30.67 -3.74
C LYS A 302 -20.36 30.70 -2.70
N SER A 303 -20.60 30.14 -1.52
CA SER A 303 -19.63 30.12 -0.42
C SER A 303 -19.83 28.87 0.42
N ARG A 304 -18.82 28.00 0.45
CA ARG A 304 -18.78 26.77 1.24
C ARG A 304 -17.94 26.98 2.50
N SER A 305 -18.29 26.25 3.56
CA SER A 305 -17.58 26.26 4.84
C SER A 305 -16.08 25.96 4.70
N GLY A 306 -15.31 26.36 5.72
CA GLY A 306 -13.86 26.12 5.76
C GLY A 306 -13.04 26.90 4.72
N GLY A 307 -13.63 27.89 4.03
CA GLY A 307 -12.95 28.72 3.04
C GLY A 307 -12.83 28.11 1.65
N TYR A 308 -13.67 27.12 1.33
CA TYR A 308 -13.62 26.38 0.05
C TYR A 308 -14.24 27.11 -1.16
N GLY A 309 -14.61 28.38 -0.97
CA GLY A 309 -15.19 29.22 -2.02
C GLY A 309 -16.47 28.65 -2.60
N ALA A 310 -16.79 29.02 -3.84
CA ALA A 310 -17.96 28.50 -4.55
C ALA A 310 -17.72 27.08 -5.07
N GLY A 311 -18.79 26.30 -5.19
CA GLY A 311 -18.76 24.94 -5.73
C GLY A 311 -19.92 24.09 -5.24
N ASP A 312 -19.87 22.80 -5.54
CA ASP A 312 -20.91 21.85 -5.13
C ASP A 312 -20.92 21.69 -3.61
N ASN A 313 -22.13 21.66 -3.05
CA ASN A 313 -22.38 21.56 -1.62
C ASN A 313 -22.11 20.13 -1.11
N LEU A 314 -20.93 19.92 -0.50
CA LEU A 314 -20.55 18.64 0.10
C LEU A 314 -21.12 18.52 1.52
N ASP A 315 -22.44 18.58 1.61
CA ASP A 315 -23.20 18.49 2.85
C ASP A 315 -24.47 17.69 2.54
N ALA A 316 -24.46 16.41 2.86
CA ALA A 316 -25.52 15.45 2.53
C ALA A 316 -26.38 15.09 3.74
N VAL A 317 -25.93 15.32 4.97
CA VAL A 317 -26.70 15.09 6.19
C VAL A 317 -27.27 16.41 6.68
N LYS A 318 -28.56 16.62 6.43
CA LYS A 318 -29.24 17.88 6.73
C LYS A 318 -29.65 18.01 8.20
N ASN A 319 -29.68 19.25 8.68
CA ASN A 319 -30.11 19.64 10.03
C ASN A 319 -29.29 19.00 11.14
N ASN A 320 -28.01 18.72 10.86
CA ASN A 320 -27.05 18.26 11.87
C ASN A 320 -26.28 19.43 12.51
N ASN A 321 -26.57 20.69 12.17
CA ASN A 321 -25.87 21.88 12.68
C ASN A 321 -24.36 21.89 12.34
N MET A 322 -23.95 21.17 11.29
CA MET A 322 -22.58 21.12 10.81
C MET A 322 -22.57 21.50 9.33
N ASN A 323 -21.71 22.43 8.93
CA ASN A 323 -21.65 22.87 7.54
C ASN A 323 -20.52 22.13 6.80
N GLY A 324 -20.88 21.14 6.00
CA GLY A 324 -19.97 20.35 5.17
C GLY A 324 -19.39 19.13 5.86
N VAL A 325 -18.29 18.62 5.32
CA VAL A 325 -17.67 17.36 5.75
C VAL A 325 -16.47 17.60 6.67
N PHE A 326 -16.11 16.58 7.45
CA PHE A 326 -14.85 16.53 8.20
C PHE A 326 -14.08 15.23 7.88
N ASP A 327 -12.79 15.22 8.20
CA ASP A 327 -11.87 14.21 7.68
C ASP A 327 -11.69 13.05 8.66
N ILE A 328 -11.84 11.83 8.14
CA ILE A 328 -11.39 10.60 8.80
C ILE A 328 -10.32 9.92 7.95
N HIS A 329 -9.14 9.83 8.55
CA HIS A 329 -7.94 9.26 7.97
C HIS A 329 -7.62 7.88 8.54
N PHE A 330 -7.25 6.96 7.64
CA PHE A 330 -6.71 5.64 7.97
C PHE A 330 -5.23 5.56 7.59
N LEU A 331 -4.59 4.41 7.82
CA LEU A 331 -3.18 4.22 7.47
C LEU A 331 -2.97 4.45 5.97
N ASN A 332 -1.94 5.19 5.57
CA ASN A 332 -1.61 5.53 4.17
C ASN A 332 -2.67 6.35 3.41
N SER A 333 -3.73 6.83 4.06
CA SER A 333 -4.64 7.83 3.47
C SER A 333 -3.91 9.13 3.15
N LYS A 334 -4.46 9.91 2.23
CA LYS A 334 -3.85 11.17 1.75
C LYS A 334 -4.78 12.35 2.00
N THR A 335 -4.22 13.53 2.22
CA THR A 335 -4.99 14.78 2.38
C THR A 335 -5.48 15.31 1.03
N HIS A 336 -6.57 16.09 1.03
CA HIS A 336 -7.11 16.72 -0.20
C HIS A 336 -6.12 17.68 -0.83
N GLY A 337 -5.66 18.69 -0.08
CA GLY A 337 -4.87 19.80 -0.64
C GLY A 337 -3.47 19.43 -1.11
N THR A 338 -2.85 18.39 -0.54
CA THR A 338 -1.47 18.01 -0.92
C THR A 338 -1.38 16.68 -1.67
N ASN A 339 -2.43 15.85 -1.60
CA ASN A 339 -2.41 14.47 -2.10
C ASN A 339 -1.22 13.65 -1.55
N LYS A 340 -0.76 13.98 -0.34
CA LYS A 340 0.31 13.30 0.39
C LYS A 340 -0.22 12.67 1.67
N VAL A 341 0.49 11.65 2.11
CA VAL A 341 0.30 11.05 3.44
C VAL A 341 0.75 12.06 4.49
N ASP A 342 -0.15 12.44 5.39
CA ASP A 342 0.11 13.39 6.48
C ASP A 342 0.63 12.65 7.72
N SER A 343 1.83 13.03 8.19
CA SER A 343 2.51 12.35 9.30
C SER A 343 1.75 12.44 10.62
N ASN A 344 1.02 13.53 10.87
CA ASN A 344 0.25 13.72 12.10
C ASN A 344 -0.97 12.79 12.16
N HIS A 345 -1.70 12.65 11.03
CA HIS A 345 -2.74 11.63 10.92
C HIS A 345 -2.19 10.22 11.11
N GLN A 346 -1.04 9.91 10.50
CA GLN A 346 -0.43 8.58 10.66
C GLN A 346 0.00 8.31 12.12
N LYS A 347 0.47 9.33 12.85
CA LYS A 347 0.79 9.22 14.27
C LYS A 347 -0.47 8.92 15.09
N ALA A 348 -1.55 9.67 14.88
CA ALA A 348 -2.81 9.47 15.58
C ALA A 348 -3.46 8.10 15.27
N VAL A 349 -3.41 7.63 14.02
CA VAL A 349 -3.88 6.29 13.64
C VAL A 349 -3.12 5.20 14.41
N LYS A 350 -1.78 5.31 14.52
CA LYS A 350 -0.95 4.35 15.26
C LYS A 350 -1.24 4.40 16.76
N GLU A 351 -1.38 5.60 17.32
CA GLU A 351 -1.75 5.80 18.73
C GLU A 351 -3.11 5.13 19.05
N ALA A 352 -4.11 5.31 18.19
CA ALA A 352 -5.40 4.64 18.32
C ALA A 352 -5.28 3.10 18.26
N ALA A 353 -4.49 2.57 17.32
CA ALA A 353 -4.28 1.14 17.19
C ALA A 353 -3.58 0.54 18.43
N GLU A 354 -2.56 1.21 18.94
CA GLU A 354 -1.84 0.82 20.16
C GLU A 354 -2.76 0.88 21.38
N TRP A 355 -3.55 1.94 21.52
CA TRP A 355 -4.52 2.08 22.61
C TRP A 355 -5.57 0.97 22.57
N ALA A 356 -6.19 0.70 21.43
CA ALA A 356 -7.21 -0.33 21.32
C ALA A 356 -6.66 -1.74 21.56
N SER A 357 -5.41 -1.98 21.15
CA SER A 357 -4.71 -3.24 21.43
C SER A 357 -4.46 -3.43 22.94
N LYS A 358 -4.01 -2.38 23.64
CA LYS A 358 -3.74 -2.41 25.08
C LYS A 358 -5.00 -2.59 25.93
N ASN A 359 -6.13 -2.05 25.46
CA ASN A 359 -7.39 -2.05 26.20
C ASN A 359 -8.34 -3.18 25.79
N ASN A 360 -7.93 -4.06 24.86
CA ASN A 360 -8.78 -5.11 24.29
C ASN A 360 -10.16 -4.57 23.85
N PHE A 361 -10.15 -3.36 23.27
CA PHE A 361 -11.32 -2.54 23.03
C PHE A 361 -12.16 -3.09 21.88
#